data_AF-A0A7G2E7C9-F1
#
_entry.id   AF-A0A7G2E7C9-F1
#
_cell.length_a   1.000
_cell.length_b   1.000
_cell.length_c   1.000
_cell.angle_alpha   90.00
_cell.angle_beta   90.00
_cell.angle_gamma   90.00
#
_symmetry.space_group_name_H-M   'P 1'
#
loop_
_entity.id
_entity.type
_entity.pdbx_description
1 polymer ?
#
loop_
_entity_poly.entity_id
_entity_poly.type
_entity_poly.pdbx_seq_one_letter_code
_entity_poly.pdbx_strand_id
1 'polypeptide(L)'
;MDSEAQQISLLIGKEDRYGRVEVNLMEVEPMNAEDFNAKLDVSFKAWKDQGKKGIWIKLPCELSSLVDIAIKKGFTYHHAENEYAVLTSWISDLPNTIPANASHRIGIGALVLNKNREVLVVQEIDGVFKDTGLWKLPTGVIQEWMPIELLVIKPEVQIIPIPQITQLSSSMDSEAQESLLLQGVADNYGGVKVNLTEPMTIEDFVPKLRASLVYWSNQGTKGIWLKLADGLDNLIAPAKAEGFVCHHAEREYTMLTSWIADVPSTLPANASHRIGVGAFVLNKKTKEVLVVQEIDGHFKGTGVWKLPTGVVKEGENIWEGALREVEEETGIKTKFVEVLAFRESHQAFLEIKTDIFFLCELEPTTFEIKKQDSEILAAKWMPIEEYVNQPWNQKKELFRFMANICLKRLQEMEYMGFSKVLTTTSSGKESYLYCNTDHANLLNATRGLASTSG
;
A
#
# COMPACT_ATOMS: atom_id res chain seq x y z
N MET A 1 45.30 -0.33 -35.15
CA MET A 1 44.21 0.43 -34.51
C MET A 1 43.62 -0.54 -33.52
N ASP A 2 44.08 -0.45 -32.26
CA ASP A 2 43.53 -1.24 -31.16
C ASP A 2 42.06 -0.88 -30.99
N SER A 3 41.20 -1.89 -31.04
CA SER A 3 39.83 -1.77 -30.56
C SER A 3 39.89 -1.78 -29.03
N GLU A 4 39.76 -0.62 -28.40
CA GLU A 4 39.49 -0.55 -26.97
C GLU A 4 38.20 -1.33 -26.69
N ALA A 5 38.35 -2.52 -26.11
CA ALA A 5 37.24 -3.22 -25.50
C ALA A 5 36.75 -2.33 -24.35
N GLN A 6 35.64 -1.63 -24.57
CA GLN A 6 34.96 -0.88 -23.52
C GLN A 6 34.62 -1.87 -22.40
N GLN A 7 35.30 -1.77 -21.27
CA GLN A 7 35.03 -2.59 -20.10
C GLN A 7 33.63 -2.23 -19.61
N ILE A 8 32.67 -3.15 -19.77
CA ILE A 8 31.29 -2.94 -19.31
C ILE A 8 31.31 -2.75 -17.79
N SER A 9 31.00 -1.55 -17.34
CA SER A 9 30.97 -1.18 -15.92
C SER A 9 29.72 -1.72 -15.24
N LEU A 10 29.82 -2.11 -13.97
CA LEU A 10 28.64 -2.48 -13.16
C LEU A 10 27.67 -1.29 -13.01
N LEU A 11 26.37 -1.58 -12.91
CA LEU A 11 25.40 -0.63 -12.36
C LEU A 11 25.81 -0.23 -10.94
N ILE A 12 25.83 1.07 -10.67
CA ILE A 12 26.13 1.62 -9.36
C ILE A 12 24.92 1.34 -8.46
N GLY A 13 25.13 0.55 -7.42
CA GLY A 13 24.09 0.20 -6.44
C GLY A 13 24.58 0.37 -5.01
N LYS A 14 23.69 0.83 -4.13
CA LYS A 14 23.94 0.96 -2.70
C LYS A 14 23.44 -0.29 -1.98
N GLU A 15 24.26 -0.86 -1.12
CA GLU A 15 23.86 -1.99 -0.30
C GLU A 15 23.16 -1.54 0.99
N ASP A 16 22.05 -2.17 1.33
CA ASP A 16 21.35 -1.97 2.60
C ASP A 16 21.80 -2.97 3.69
N ARG A 17 21.34 -2.76 4.93
CA ARG A 17 21.66 -3.63 6.08
C ARG A 17 21.13 -5.07 5.96
N TYR A 18 20.31 -5.37 4.96
CA TYR A 18 19.72 -6.68 4.70
C TYR A 18 20.42 -7.43 3.55
N GLY A 19 21.51 -6.87 3.00
CA GLY A 19 22.25 -7.44 1.87
C GLY A 19 21.51 -7.29 0.54
N ARG A 20 20.65 -6.26 0.43
CA ARG A 20 19.93 -5.90 -0.79
C ARG A 20 20.67 -4.77 -1.50
N VAL A 21 20.59 -4.72 -2.82
CA VAL A 21 21.23 -3.69 -3.63
C VAL A 21 20.17 -2.79 -4.24
N GLU A 22 20.28 -1.49 -4.02
CA GLU A 22 19.43 -0.47 -4.62
C GLU A 22 20.20 0.28 -5.71
N VAL A 23 19.73 0.14 -6.96
CA VAL A 23 20.19 0.90 -8.12
C VAL A 23 19.23 2.05 -8.34
N ASN A 24 19.70 3.28 -8.09
CA ASN A 24 18.90 4.48 -8.30
C ASN A 24 19.26 5.11 -9.66
N LEU A 25 18.42 4.88 -10.67
CA LEU A 25 18.61 5.46 -11.99
C LEU A 25 18.16 6.93 -12.10
N MET A 26 17.60 7.50 -11.02
CA MET A 26 17.28 8.94 -10.98
C MET A 26 18.53 9.81 -10.87
N GLU A 27 19.64 9.25 -10.36
CA GLU A 27 20.87 9.98 -10.02
C GLU A 27 22.02 9.69 -11.01
N VAL A 28 21.75 8.96 -12.09
CA VAL A 28 22.75 8.57 -13.09
C VAL A 28 22.45 9.19 -14.43
N GLU A 29 23.47 9.31 -15.28
CA GLU A 29 23.28 9.75 -16.65
C GLU A 29 22.31 8.81 -17.40
N PRO A 30 21.40 9.35 -18.23
CA PRO A 30 20.50 8.54 -19.04
C PRO A 30 21.28 7.51 -19.85
N MET A 31 20.84 6.25 -19.78
CA MET A 31 21.44 5.16 -20.54
C MET A 31 20.45 4.63 -21.57
N ASN A 32 20.96 4.20 -22.72
CA ASN A 32 20.15 3.54 -23.73
C ASN A 32 19.87 2.07 -23.34
N ALA A 33 18.98 1.44 -24.10
CA ALA A 33 18.56 0.06 -23.90
C ALA A 33 19.71 -0.96 -23.94
N GLU A 34 20.64 -0.80 -24.89
CA GLU A 34 21.75 -1.72 -25.10
C GLU A 34 22.74 -1.67 -23.93
N ASP A 35 23.11 -0.44 -23.53
CA ASP A 35 23.98 -0.18 -22.39
C ASP A 35 23.36 -0.69 -21.08
N PHE A 36 22.07 -0.40 -20.84
CA PHE A 36 21.38 -0.88 -19.64
C PHE A 36 21.36 -2.41 -19.59
N ASN A 37 21.00 -3.07 -20.69
CA ASN A 37 20.94 -4.53 -20.78
C ASN A 37 22.32 -5.16 -20.50
N ALA A 38 23.37 -4.65 -21.13
CA ALA A 38 24.74 -5.15 -20.95
C ALA A 38 25.24 -4.94 -19.51
N LYS A 39 25.03 -3.76 -18.92
CA LYS A 39 25.41 -3.47 -17.53
C LYS A 39 24.62 -4.31 -16.54
N LEU A 40 23.33 -4.51 -16.77
CA LEU A 40 22.47 -5.31 -15.90
C LEU A 40 22.93 -6.78 -15.87
N ASP A 41 23.32 -7.36 -17.01
CA ASP A 41 23.84 -8.73 -17.08
C ASP A 41 25.11 -8.94 -16.25
N VAL A 42 26.09 -8.04 -16.42
CA VAL A 42 27.36 -8.11 -15.68
C VAL A 42 27.13 -7.87 -14.18
N SER A 43 26.25 -6.92 -13.84
CA SER A 43 25.84 -6.65 -12.45
C SER A 43 25.15 -7.83 -11.78
N PHE A 44 24.20 -8.48 -12.45
CA PHE A 44 23.47 -9.61 -11.90
C PHE A 44 24.40 -10.75 -11.49
N LYS A 45 25.37 -11.06 -12.36
CA LYS A 45 26.39 -12.07 -12.08
C LYS A 45 27.24 -11.68 -10.87
N ALA A 46 27.73 -10.44 -10.84
CA ALA A 46 28.54 -9.95 -9.73
C ALA A 46 27.78 -9.97 -8.38
N TRP A 47 26.51 -9.55 -8.35
CA TRP A 47 25.69 -9.56 -7.13
C TRP A 47 25.39 -10.98 -6.66
N LYS A 48 25.16 -11.92 -7.58
CA LYS A 48 24.98 -13.33 -7.23
C LYS A 48 26.26 -13.92 -6.62
N ASP A 49 27.41 -13.67 -7.22
CA ASP A 49 28.72 -14.14 -6.72
C ASP A 49 29.06 -13.54 -5.35
N GLN A 50 28.57 -12.32 -5.06
CA GLN A 50 28.71 -11.66 -3.76
C GLN A 50 27.66 -12.10 -2.72
N GLY A 51 26.77 -13.03 -3.06
CA GLY A 51 25.72 -13.52 -2.16
C GLY A 51 24.65 -12.48 -1.82
N LYS A 52 24.40 -11.50 -2.69
CA LYS A 52 23.31 -10.53 -2.51
C LYS A 52 21.95 -11.21 -2.62
N LYS A 53 20.94 -10.67 -1.94
CA LYS A 53 19.60 -11.29 -1.88
C LYS A 53 18.58 -10.69 -2.82
N GLY A 54 18.29 -9.40 -2.65
CA GLY A 54 17.26 -8.69 -3.42
C GLY A 54 17.87 -7.49 -4.13
N ILE A 55 17.49 -7.30 -5.39
CA ILE A 55 17.90 -6.16 -6.22
C ILE A 55 16.70 -5.25 -6.42
N TRP A 56 16.89 -3.95 -6.22
CA TRP A 56 15.90 -2.90 -6.41
C TRP A 56 16.40 -1.95 -7.49
N ILE A 57 15.57 -1.65 -8.49
CA ILE A 57 15.86 -0.66 -9.51
C ILE A 57 14.80 0.44 -9.39
N LYS A 58 15.21 1.63 -8.99
CA LYS A 58 14.39 2.84 -9.06
C LYS A 58 14.63 3.50 -10.41
N LEU A 59 13.61 3.46 -11.27
CA LEU A 59 13.68 3.83 -12.67
C LEU A 59 12.85 5.08 -12.93
N PRO A 60 13.45 6.20 -13.40
CA PRO A 60 12.71 7.40 -13.77
C PRO A 60 11.71 7.12 -14.87
N CYS A 61 10.58 7.79 -14.78
CA CYS A 61 9.50 7.72 -15.74
C CYS A 61 9.96 7.97 -17.20
N GLU A 62 10.96 8.82 -17.40
CA GLU A 62 11.61 9.16 -18.67
C GLU A 62 12.33 7.96 -19.31
N LEU A 63 12.79 7.02 -18.48
CA LEU A 63 13.47 5.79 -18.91
C LEU A 63 12.52 4.58 -18.94
N SER A 64 11.21 4.80 -19.03
CA SER A 64 10.19 3.73 -19.06
C SER A 64 10.40 2.69 -20.17
N SER A 65 11.14 3.01 -21.23
CA SER A 65 11.56 2.06 -22.27
C SER A 65 12.51 0.95 -21.76
N LEU A 66 13.18 1.16 -20.61
CA LEU A 66 14.07 0.17 -20.00
C LEU A 66 13.32 -0.86 -19.14
N VAL A 67 12.03 -0.62 -18.84
CA VAL A 67 11.23 -1.49 -17.97
C VAL A 67 11.08 -2.88 -18.57
N ASP A 68 10.70 -2.98 -19.85
CA ASP A 68 10.58 -4.25 -20.57
C ASP A 68 11.88 -5.08 -20.54
N ILE A 69 13.04 -4.41 -20.60
CA ILE A 69 14.36 -5.06 -20.48
C ILE A 69 14.54 -5.64 -19.08
N ALA A 70 14.24 -4.88 -18.03
CA ALA A 70 14.35 -5.36 -16.66
C ALA A 70 13.39 -6.54 -16.39
N ILE A 71 12.14 -6.47 -16.84
CA ILE A 71 11.17 -7.57 -16.71
C ILE A 71 11.69 -8.85 -17.39
N LYS A 72 12.22 -8.74 -18.61
CA LYS A 72 12.86 -9.86 -19.33
C LYS A 72 14.07 -10.47 -18.60
N LYS A 73 14.69 -9.73 -17.67
CA LYS A 73 15.78 -10.18 -16.80
C LYS A 73 15.30 -10.72 -15.45
N GLY A 74 13.99 -10.91 -15.26
CA GLY A 74 13.41 -11.49 -14.06
C GLY A 74 13.14 -10.48 -12.95
N PHE A 75 13.00 -9.21 -13.28
CA PHE A 75 12.42 -8.23 -12.36
C PHE A 75 10.89 -8.25 -12.43
N THR A 76 10.25 -7.82 -11.35
CA THR A 76 8.80 -7.56 -11.29
C THR A 76 8.55 -6.19 -10.68
N TYR A 77 7.39 -5.60 -10.97
CA TYR A 77 6.98 -4.39 -10.28
C TYR A 77 6.85 -4.60 -8.77
N HIS A 78 7.28 -3.59 -8.02
CA HIS A 78 7.01 -3.48 -6.60
C HIS A 78 6.07 -2.30 -6.31
N HIS A 79 6.35 -1.13 -6.89
CA HIS A 79 5.48 0.04 -6.81
C HIS A 79 5.82 1.05 -7.90
N ALA A 80 4.94 2.03 -8.10
CA ALA A 80 5.18 3.16 -8.96
C ALA A 80 4.62 4.44 -8.33
N GLU A 81 5.32 5.54 -8.58
CA GLU A 81 4.89 6.91 -8.32
C GLU A 81 4.81 7.67 -9.65
N ASN A 82 4.34 8.92 -9.60
CA ASN A 82 4.21 9.75 -10.81
C ASN A 82 5.54 9.92 -11.57
N GLU A 83 6.67 9.96 -10.86
CA GLU A 83 8.00 10.27 -11.43
C GLU A 83 8.89 9.03 -11.65
N TYR A 84 8.57 7.88 -11.06
CA TYR A 84 9.42 6.70 -11.18
C TYR A 84 8.65 5.40 -10.91
N ALA A 85 9.19 4.29 -11.43
CA ALA A 85 8.78 2.94 -11.06
C ALA A 85 9.90 2.26 -10.27
N VAL A 86 9.53 1.37 -9.34
CA VAL A 86 10.48 0.53 -8.62
C VAL A 86 10.23 -0.93 -8.99
N LEU A 87 11.27 -1.53 -9.53
CA LEU A 87 11.32 -2.93 -9.94
C LEU A 87 12.19 -3.71 -8.96
N THR A 88 11.80 -4.95 -8.65
CA THR A 88 12.57 -5.80 -7.74
C THR A 88 12.81 -7.19 -8.32
N SER A 89 13.94 -7.80 -7.95
CA SER A 89 14.23 -9.20 -8.24
C SER A 89 14.88 -9.87 -7.03
N TRP A 90 14.43 -11.07 -6.68
CA TRP A 90 15.03 -11.87 -5.63
C TRP A 90 15.94 -12.93 -6.25
N ILE A 91 17.23 -12.86 -5.94
CA ILE A 91 18.28 -13.64 -6.60
C ILE A 91 18.92 -14.69 -5.67
N SER A 92 18.46 -14.79 -4.43
CA SER A 92 18.90 -15.78 -3.43
C SER A 92 18.01 -17.02 -3.43
N ASP A 93 18.60 -18.17 -3.09
CA ASP A 93 17.88 -19.45 -2.91
C ASP A 93 17.06 -19.50 -1.60
N LEU A 94 17.23 -18.51 -0.72
CA LEU A 94 16.41 -18.37 0.49
C LEU A 94 14.98 -17.91 0.16
N PRO A 95 14.00 -18.16 1.04
CA PRO A 95 12.67 -17.60 0.91
C PRO A 95 12.70 -16.08 0.68
N ASN A 96 11.85 -15.61 -0.23
CA ASN A 96 11.79 -14.19 -0.58
C ASN A 96 11.22 -13.37 0.58
N THR A 97 12.02 -12.45 1.12
CA THR A 97 11.64 -11.55 2.22
C THR A 97 11.50 -10.09 1.75
N ILE A 98 11.26 -9.84 0.45
CA ILE A 98 10.92 -8.52 -0.05
C ILE A 98 9.55 -8.13 0.55
N PRO A 99 9.47 -7.04 1.32
CA PRO A 99 8.23 -6.60 1.93
C PRO A 99 7.23 -6.15 0.86
N ALA A 100 5.93 -6.32 1.10
CA ALA A 100 4.90 -5.76 0.24
C ALA A 100 4.85 -4.22 0.34
N ASN A 101 4.39 -3.58 -0.75
CA ASN A 101 4.16 -2.13 -0.80
C ASN A 101 2.97 -1.69 0.07
N ALA A 102 2.80 -0.37 0.21
CA ALA A 102 1.57 0.22 0.71
C ALA A 102 0.36 -0.20 -0.15
N SER A 103 -0.65 -0.76 0.50
CA SER A 103 -1.91 -1.21 -0.12
C SER A 103 -3.14 -0.48 0.44
N HIS A 104 -2.96 0.34 1.48
CA HIS A 104 -4.07 0.95 2.19
C HIS A 104 -4.22 2.44 1.88
N ARG A 105 -5.47 2.85 1.64
CA ARG A 105 -5.91 4.24 1.68
C ARG A 105 -6.60 4.49 3.01
N ILE A 106 -6.31 5.64 3.63
CA ILE A 106 -6.90 6.02 4.91
C ILE A 106 -7.92 7.13 4.68
N GLY A 107 -9.17 6.85 5.04
CA GLY A 107 -10.26 7.83 5.04
C GLY A 107 -10.38 8.50 6.41
N ILE A 108 -10.83 9.75 6.41
CA ILE A 108 -11.16 10.51 7.62
C ILE A 108 -12.59 11.05 7.51
N GLY A 109 -13.30 11.06 8.64
CA GLY A 109 -14.59 11.73 8.80
C GLY A 109 -14.53 12.67 9.99
N ALA A 110 -15.06 13.89 9.83
CA ALA A 110 -15.03 14.91 10.87
C ALA A 110 -16.43 15.10 11.48
N LEU A 111 -16.55 14.88 12.79
CA LEU A 111 -17.73 15.28 13.56
C LEU A 111 -17.49 16.70 14.11
N VAL A 112 -18.16 17.70 13.53
CA VAL A 112 -18.07 19.09 13.99
C VAL A 112 -19.37 19.45 14.70
N LEU A 113 -19.29 19.62 16.03
CA LEU A 113 -20.40 20.09 16.86
C LEU A 113 -20.23 21.58 17.17
N ASN A 114 -21.30 22.36 16.97
CA ASN A 114 -21.33 23.72 17.47
C ASN A 114 -21.94 23.79 18.89
N LYS A 115 -21.86 24.97 19.51
CA LYS A 115 -22.41 25.23 20.86
C LYS A 115 -23.93 25.00 20.99
N ASN A 116 -24.66 24.99 19.87
CA ASN A 116 -26.09 24.74 19.83
C ASN A 116 -26.44 23.25 19.66
N ARG A 117 -25.43 22.35 19.66
CA ARG A 117 -25.57 20.91 19.38
C ARG A 117 -25.99 20.59 17.95
N GLU A 118 -25.70 21.49 17.01
CA GLU A 118 -25.87 21.24 15.58
C GLU A 118 -24.60 20.61 15.01
N VAL A 119 -24.75 19.79 13.96
CA VAL A 119 -23.67 19.05 13.31
C VAL A 119 -23.42 19.62 11.92
N LEU A 120 -22.16 19.87 11.57
CA LEU A 120 -21.80 20.23 10.20
C LEU A 120 -21.99 19.04 9.26
N VAL A 121 -22.72 19.27 8.17
CA VAL A 121 -22.99 18.26 7.14
C VAL A 121 -22.82 18.86 5.74
N VAL A 122 -22.53 18.01 4.76
CA VAL A 122 -22.32 18.37 3.35
C VAL A 122 -23.16 17.49 2.42
N GLN A 123 -23.45 18.00 1.23
CA GLN A 123 -24.04 17.26 0.12
C GLN A 123 -23.08 17.25 -1.07
N GLU A 124 -22.99 16.12 -1.76
CA GLU A 124 -22.13 15.97 -2.94
C GLU A 124 -22.82 16.48 -4.20
N ILE A 125 -22.07 17.23 -5.03
CA ILE A 125 -22.52 17.67 -6.36
C ILE A 125 -22.20 16.64 -7.47
N ASP A 126 -21.43 15.60 -7.13
CA ASP A 126 -20.97 14.55 -8.04
C ASP A 126 -20.76 13.22 -7.28
N GLY A 127 -20.75 12.09 -7.98
CA GLY A 127 -20.58 10.76 -7.40
C GLY A 127 -21.87 10.05 -6.99
N VAL A 128 -21.73 9.00 -6.17
CA VAL A 128 -22.80 8.04 -5.86
C VAL A 128 -24.01 8.67 -5.16
N PHE A 129 -23.82 9.74 -4.38
CA PHE A 129 -24.90 10.39 -3.63
C PHE A 129 -25.43 11.67 -4.29
N LYS A 130 -24.98 11.98 -5.52
CA LYS A 130 -25.49 13.12 -6.28
C LYS A 130 -27.02 13.04 -6.40
N ASP A 131 -27.70 14.17 -6.16
CA ASP A 131 -29.15 14.34 -6.27
C ASP A 131 -30.01 13.41 -5.36
N THR A 132 -29.41 12.71 -4.40
CA THR A 132 -30.14 11.85 -3.44
C THR A 132 -30.74 12.63 -2.26
N GLY A 133 -30.31 13.88 -2.05
CA GLY A 133 -30.64 14.67 -0.87
C GLY A 133 -29.93 14.24 0.41
N LEU A 134 -29.00 13.26 0.34
CA LEU A 134 -28.30 12.73 1.51
C LEU A 134 -27.29 13.74 2.07
N TRP A 135 -27.49 14.13 3.32
CA TRP A 135 -26.52 14.91 4.10
C TRP A 135 -25.57 13.97 4.86
N LYS A 136 -24.26 14.16 4.69
CA LYS A 136 -23.22 13.36 5.37
C LYS A 136 -22.23 14.23 6.12
N LEU A 137 -21.46 13.63 7.03
CA LEU A 137 -20.32 14.30 7.66
C LEU A 137 -19.27 14.67 6.60
N PRO A 138 -18.53 15.78 6.77
CA PRO A 138 -17.34 16.05 5.99
C PRO A 138 -16.37 14.87 6.05
N THR A 139 -15.95 14.38 4.89
CA THR A 139 -15.09 13.21 4.74
C THR A 139 -13.99 13.48 3.71
N GLY A 140 -12.86 12.79 3.81
CA GLY A 140 -11.74 12.92 2.89
C GLY A 140 -10.78 11.73 2.96
N VAL A 141 -9.78 11.72 2.08
CA VAL A 141 -8.68 10.73 2.08
C VAL A 141 -7.40 11.43 2.50
N ILE A 142 -6.63 10.79 3.38
CA ILE A 142 -5.31 11.27 3.79
C ILE A 142 -4.34 11.13 2.63
N GLN A 143 -3.79 12.26 2.18
CA GLN A 143 -2.73 12.28 1.17
C GLN A 143 -1.36 12.10 1.82
N GLU A 144 -0.39 11.61 1.05
CA GLU A 144 0.99 11.46 1.49
C GLU A 144 1.52 12.81 2.04
N TRP A 145 2.25 12.77 3.16
CA TRP A 145 2.87 13.93 3.84
C TRP A 145 1.95 14.94 4.55
N MET A 146 0.63 14.72 4.59
CA MET A 146 -0.28 15.58 5.37
C MET A 146 -0.55 15.00 6.77
N PRO A 147 -0.21 15.73 7.85
CA PRO A 147 -0.69 15.40 9.19
C PRO A 147 -2.22 15.39 9.24
N ILE A 148 -2.79 14.45 10.01
CA ILE A 148 -4.25 14.26 10.18
C ILE A 148 -4.94 15.58 10.56
N GLU A 149 -4.31 16.39 11.41
CA GLU A 149 -4.85 17.65 11.94
C GLU A 149 -5.01 18.75 10.87
N LEU A 150 -4.27 18.68 9.77
CA LEU A 150 -4.26 19.69 8.70
C LEU A 150 -5.23 19.38 7.55
N LEU A 151 -5.79 18.16 7.48
CA LEU A 151 -6.73 17.79 6.42
C LEU A 151 -8.10 18.49 6.51
N VAL A 152 -8.45 19.00 7.69
CA VAL A 152 -9.72 19.73 7.91
C VAL A 152 -9.59 21.21 7.49
N ILE A 153 -8.39 21.68 7.17
CA ILE A 153 -8.11 23.07 6.76
C ILE A 153 -7.19 23.04 5.54
N LYS A 154 -7.73 22.90 4.32
CA LYS A 154 -6.93 23.05 3.10
C LYS A 154 -7.06 24.48 2.52
N PRO A 155 -5.95 25.25 2.41
CA PRO A 155 -5.83 26.31 1.43
C PRO A 155 -5.35 25.75 0.07
N GLU A 156 -5.68 26.48 -0.98
CA GLU A 156 -5.59 26.17 -2.42
C GLU A 156 -4.20 25.72 -2.93
N VAL A 157 -4.17 24.95 -4.03
CA VAL A 157 -2.94 24.51 -4.72
C VAL A 157 -3.01 24.77 -6.24
N GLN A 158 -1.85 25.16 -6.78
CA GLN A 158 -1.55 25.67 -8.12
C GLN A 158 -1.77 24.70 -9.30
N ILE A 159 -2.03 25.31 -10.46
CA ILE A 159 -2.28 24.67 -11.77
C ILE A 159 -1.00 24.74 -12.63
N ILE A 160 -0.66 23.63 -13.30
CA ILE A 160 0.36 23.56 -14.36
C ILE A 160 -0.36 23.38 -15.71
N PRO A 161 -0.04 24.14 -16.77
CA PRO A 161 -0.69 24.00 -18.07
C PRO A 161 -0.07 22.90 -18.96
N ILE A 162 -0.91 22.21 -19.74
CA ILE A 162 -0.55 21.19 -20.76
C ILE A 162 -0.98 21.69 -22.16
N PRO A 163 -0.29 21.31 -23.27
CA PRO A 163 -0.46 21.91 -24.59
C PRO A 163 -1.76 21.50 -25.31
N GLN A 164 -2.23 22.40 -26.19
CA GLN A 164 -3.45 22.25 -26.98
C GLN A 164 -3.33 21.18 -28.09
N ILE A 165 -4.23 20.20 -28.08
CA ILE A 165 -4.41 19.22 -29.17
C ILE A 165 -5.46 19.76 -30.15
N THR A 166 -5.13 19.79 -31.44
CA THR A 166 -5.96 20.34 -32.51
C THR A 166 -7.06 19.37 -32.95
N GLN A 167 -8.28 19.88 -33.09
CA GLN A 167 -9.47 19.11 -33.48
C GLN A 167 -9.43 18.68 -34.96
N LEU A 168 -9.70 17.40 -35.21
CA LEU A 168 -10.13 16.91 -36.53
C LEU A 168 -11.55 16.37 -36.40
N SER A 169 -12.47 16.95 -37.16
CA SER A 169 -13.86 16.51 -37.26
C SER A 169 -14.03 15.60 -38.48
N SER A 170 -14.60 14.42 -38.28
CA SER A 170 -15.25 13.66 -39.36
C SER A 170 -16.34 12.77 -38.80
N SER A 171 -17.55 12.94 -39.32
CA SER A 171 -18.70 12.07 -39.12
C SER A 171 -18.51 10.76 -39.89
N MET A 172 -18.42 9.64 -39.19
CA MET A 172 -18.45 8.28 -39.76
C MET A 172 -19.39 7.40 -38.93
N ASP A 173 -19.95 6.35 -39.57
CA ASP A 173 -20.96 5.44 -39.02
C ASP A 173 -20.56 4.75 -37.69
N SER A 174 -21.55 4.56 -36.81
CA SER A 174 -21.37 4.17 -35.40
C SER A 174 -20.73 2.79 -35.18
N GLU A 175 -20.92 1.83 -36.10
CA GLU A 175 -20.33 0.48 -35.96
C GLU A 175 -18.84 0.44 -36.39
N ALA A 176 -18.42 1.27 -37.35
CA ALA A 176 -17.02 1.36 -37.74
C ALA A 176 -16.18 2.09 -36.69
N GLN A 177 -16.80 3.05 -35.98
CA GLN A 177 -16.19 3.85 -34.93
C GLN A 177 -15.82 3.00 -33.70
N GLU A 178 -16.61 1.97 -33.33
CA GLU A 178 -16.33 1.10 -32.18
C GLU A 178 -15.08 0.22 -32.33
N SER A 179 -14.73 -0.19 -33.55
CA SER A 179 -13.53 -1.01 -33.81
C SER A 179 -12.21 -0.22 -33.68
N LEU A 180 -12.30 1.11 -33.75
CA LEU A 180 -11.18 2.05 -33.71
C LEU A 180 -10.92 2.65 -32.33
N LEU A 181 -11.77 2.34 -31.34
CA LEU A 181 -11.66 2.85 -29.97
C LEU A 181 -11.19 1.74 -29.02
N LEU A 182 -10.57 2.15 -27.92
CA LEU A 182 -10.31 1.28 -26.78
C LEU A 182 -11.62 1.08 -26.00
N GLN A 183 -11.88 -0.17 -25.64
CA GLN A 183 -13.05 -0.53 -24.86
C GLN A 183 -12.86 -0.09 -23.40
N GLY A 184 -13.76 0.77 -22.91
CA GLY A 184 -13.69 1.35 -21.57
C GLY A 184 -15.05 1.30 -20.86
N VAL A 185 -15.01 1.15 -19.53
CA VAL A 185 -16.19 1.15 -18.66
C VAL A 185 -16.24 2.48 -17.91
N ALA A 186 -17.36 3.19 -18.01
CA ALA A 186 -17.57 4.44 -17.27
C ALA A 186 -17.61 4.18 -15.75
N ASP A 187 -17.00 5.09 -14.97
CA ASP A 187 -17.12 5.10 -13.51
C ASP A 187 -18.19 6.08 -13.02
N ASN A 188 -18.47 6.07 -11.72
CA ASN A 188 -19.50 6.90 -11.09
C ASN A 188 -19.12 8.39 -10.97
N TYR A 189 -17.93 8.79 -11.42
CA TYR A 189 -17.35 10.12 -11.25
C TYR A 189 -17.03 10.81 -12.58
N GLY A 190 -17.58 10.28 -13.68
CA GLY A 190 -17.37 10.81 -15.03
C GLY A 190 -15.99 10.45 -15.60
N GLY A 191 -15.35 9.39 -15.10
CA GLY A 191 -14.15 8.79 -15.66
C GLY A 191 -14.44 7.52 -16.48
N VAL A 192 -13.39 7.00 -17.12
CA VAL A 192 -13.43 5.76 -17.91
C VAL A 192 -12.27 4.86 -17.51
N LYS A 193 -12.55 3.56 -17.35
CA LYS A 193 -11.57 2.52 -17.08
C LYS A 193 -11.40 1.58 -18.28
N VAL A 194 -10.21 1.59 -18.86
CA VAL A 194 -9.76 0.69 -19.93
C VAL A 194 -8.96 -0.44 -19.30
N ASN A 195 -9.27 -1.67 -19.68
CA ASN A 195 -8.53 -2.86 -19.24
C ASN A 195 -7.99 -3.62 -20.45
N LEU A 196 -6.67 -3.59 -20.63
CA LEU A 196 -5.99 -4.31 -21.69
C LEU A 196 -5.33 -5.56 -21.12
N THR A 197 -5.78 -6.72 -21.61
CA THR A 197 -5.27 -8.04 -21.20
C THR A 197 -4.63 -8.80 -22.36
N GLU A 198 -4.99 -8.47 -23.59
CA GLU A 198 -4.50 -9.16 -24.79
C GLU A 198 -3.29 -8.44 -25.38
N PRO A 199 -2.30 -9.17 -25.93
CA PRO A 199 -1.16 -8.60 -26.65
C PRO A 199 -1.59 -7.59 -27.70
N MET A 200 -0.96 -6.41 -27.69
CA MET A 200 -1.23 -5.33 -28.65
C MET A 200 0.08 -4.69 -29.10
N THR A 201 0.20 -4.44 -30.40
CA THR A 201 1.35 -3.73 -30.98
C THR A 201 1.24 -2.23 -30.71
N ILE A 202 2.37 -1.52 -30.77
CA ILE A 202 2.37 -0.06 -30.59
C ILE A 202 1.61 0.61 -31.75
N GLU A 203 1.75 0.05 -32.95
CA GLU A 203 1.12 0.50 -34.20
C GLU A 203 -0.41 0.39 -34.13
N ASP A 204 -0.94 -0.61 -33.44
CA ASP A 204 -2.38 -0.74 -33.21
C ASP A 204 -2.85 0.10 -32.02
N PHE A 205 -2.04 0.17 -30.95
CA PHE A 205 -2.42 0.82 -29.70
C PHE A 205 -2.49 2.34 -29.82
N VAL A 206 -1.46 2.99 -30.37
CA VAL A 206 -1.35 4.46 -30.36
C VAL A 206 -2.49 5.14 -31.14
N PRO A 207 -2.85 4.70 -32.37
CA PRO A 207 -3.98 5.28 -33.09
C PRO A 207 -5.30 5.11 -32.34
N LYS A 208 -5.55 3.93 -31.75
CA LYS A 208 -6.75 3.66 -30.96
C LYS A 208 -6.82 4.52 -29.71
N LEU A 209 -5.70 4.68 -29.00
CA LEU A 209 -5.62 5.52 -27.81
C LEU A 209 -5.94 6.98 -28.16
N ARG A 210 -5.32 7.54 -29.21
CA ARG A 210 -5.56 8.91 -29.67
C ARG A 210 -7.01 9.14 -30.06
N ALA A 211 -7.59 8.23 -30.85
CA ALA A 211 -9.00 8.30 -31.22
C ALA A 211 -9.92 8.27 -30.00
N SER A 212 -9.59 7.43 -29.02
CA SER A 212 -10.35 7.29 -27.76
C SER A 212 -10.27 8.54 -26.89
N LEU A 213 -9.11 9.17 -26.76
CA LEU A 213 -8.95 10.42 -26.01
C LEU A 213 -9.80 11.55 -26.60
N VAL A 214 -9.83 11.70 -27.93
CA VAL A 214 -10.69 12.68 -28.60
C VAL A 214 -12.17 12.36 -28.35
N TYR A 215 -12.56 11.10 -28.49
CA TYR A 215 -13.92 10.65 -28.23
C TYR A 215 -14.37 10.95 -26.80
N TRP A 216 -13.57 10.55 -25.79
CA TRP A 216 -13.89 10.77 -24.38
C TRP A 216 -13.89 12.24 -23.98
N SER A 217 -12.99 13.05 -24.54
CA SER A 217 -12.98 14.50 -24.35
C SER A 217 -14.28 15.13 -24.84
N ASN A 218 -14.78 14.74 -26.01
CA ASN A 218 -16.06 15.23 -26.55
C ASN A 218 -17.28 14.79 -25.72
N GLN A 219 -17.17 13.69 -24.97
CA GLN A 219 -18.21 13.23 -24.03
C GLN A 219 -18.13 13.92 -22.66
N GLY A 220 -17.15 14.82 -22.44
CA GLY A 220 -16.93 15.46 -21.15
C GLY A 220 -16.35 14.51 -20.09
N THR A 221 -15.68 13.44 -20.51
CA THR A 221 -14.98 12.52 -19.60
C THR A 221 -13.84 13.26 -18.92
N LYS A 222 -13.61 12.97 -17.63
CA LYS A 222 -12.58 13.65 -16.82
C LYS A 222 -11.32 12.81 -16.68
N GLY A 223 -11.42 11.69 -15.96
CA GLY A 223 -10.28 10.82 -15.63
C GLY A 223 -10.28 9.54 -16.47
N ILE A 224 -9.15 9.22 -17.09
CA ILE A 224 -8.95 7.96 -17.81
C ILE A 224 -8.02 7.06 -16.99
N TRP A 225 -8.46 5.84 -16.72
CA TRP A 225 -7.68 4.78 -16.08
C TRP A 225 -7.32 3.74 -17.12
N LEU A 226 -6.02 3.50 -17.31
CA LEU A 226 -5.50 2.49 -18.24
C LEU A 226 -4.80 1.38 -17.45
N LYS A 227 -5.45 0.23 -17.36
CA LYS A 227 -4.88 -0.98 -16.77
C LYS A 227 -4.23 -1.82 -17.86
N LEU A 228 -2.92 -2.04 -17.74
CA LEU A 228 -2.13 -2.88 -18.62
C LEU A 228 -1.76 -4.16 -17.87
N ALA A 229 -2.22 -5.32 -18.34
CA ALA A 229 -1.80 -6.61 -17.80
C ALA A 229 -0.30 -6.87 -17.99
N ASP A 230 0.24 -7.81 -17.21
CA ASP A 230 1.61 -8.30 -17.37
C ASP A 230 1.92 -8.70 -18.82
N GLY A 231 3.10 -8.32 -19.30
CA GLY A 231 3.52 -8.51 -20.70
C GLY A 231 3.09 -7.42 -21.69
N LEU A 232 2.35 -6.39 -21.25
CA LEU A 232 2.00 -5.20 -22.05
C LEU A 232 2.86 -3.97 -21.72
N ASP A 233 4.01 -4.17 -21.07
CA ASP A 233 4.92 -3.10 -20.63
C ASP A 233 5.44 -2.23 -21.78
N ASN A 234 5.51 -2.80 -22.99
CA ASN A 234 5.86 -2.10 -24.22
C ASN A 234 4.90 -0.94 -24.54
N LEU A 235 3.70 -0.91 -23.97
CA LEU A 235 2.70 0.15 -24.18
C LEU A 235 2.81 1.30 -23.18
N ILE A 236 3.63 1.19 -22.13
CA ILE A 236 3.78 2.23 -21.10
C ILE A 236 4.38 3.50 -21.69
N ALA A 237 5.54 3.39 -22.35
CA ALA A 237 6.19 4.56 -22.94
C ALA A 237 5.31 5.25 -24.01
N PRO A 238 4.65 4.52 -24.93
CA PRO A 238 3.65 5.10 -25.83
C PRO A 238 2.48 5.79 -25.12
N ALA A 239 1.90 5.19 -24.08
CA ALA A 239 0.80 5.82 -23.34
C ALA A 239 1.22 7.13 -22.68
N LYS A 240 2.43 7.18 -22.12
CA LYS A 240 2.98 8.39 -21.49
C LYS A 240 3.24 9.53 -22.47
N ALA A 241 3.65 9.19 -23.70
CA ALA A 241 3.76 10.17 -24.78
C ALA A 241 2.41 10.83 -25.11
N GLU A 242 1.30 10.16 -24.83
CA GLU A 242 -0.07 10.69 -24.96
C GLU A 242 -0.61 11.32 -23.66
N GLY A 243 0.26 11.64 -22.69
CA GLY A 243 -0.10 12.38 -21.48
C GLY A 243 -0.56 11.53 -20.30
N PHE A 244 -0.36 10.21 -20.33
CA PHE A 244 -0.57 9.37 -19.16
C PHE A 244 0.60 9.44 -18.18
N VAL A 245 0.30 9.27 -16.90
CA VAL A 245 1.30 9.10 -15.83
C VAL A 245 1.12 7.74 -15.15
N CYS A 246 2.22 7.16 -14.68
CA CYS A 246 2.16 5.95 -13.86
C CYS A 246 1.49 6.28 -12.52
N HIS A 247 0.45 5.54 -12.14
CA HIS A 247 -0.26 5.77 -10.90
C HIS A 247 0.09 4.72 -9.84
N HIS A 248 0.08 3.44 -10.20
CA HIS A 248 0.51 2.34 -9.34
C HIS A 248 0.81 1.10 -10.19
N ALA A 249 1.47 0.12 -9.60
CA ALA A 249 1.71 -1.17 -10.23
C ALA A 249 1.57 -2.27 -9.18
N GLU A 250 0.96 -3.37 -9.60
CA GLU A 250 0.93 -4.64 -8.88
C GLU A 250 1.76 -5.66 -9.66
N ARG A 251 1.96 -6.85 -9.10
CA ARG A 251 2.73 -7.91 -9.78
C ARG A 251 2.18 -8.27 -11.16
N GLU A 252 0.86 -8.19 -11.34
CA GLU A 252 0.17 -8.67 -12.54
C GLU A 252 -0.27 -7.56 -13.50
N TYR A 253 -0.08 -6.28 -13.13
CA TYR A 253 -0.49 -5.16 -13.97
C TYR A 253 0.13 -3.83 -13.57
N THR A 254 0.20 -2.92 -14.53
CA THR A 254 0.49 -1.49 -14.30
C THR A 254 -0.77 -0.65 -14.54
N MET A 255 -1.04 0.29 -13.65
CA MET A 255 -2.10 1.29 -13.81
C MET A 255 -1.52 2.65 -14.17
N LEU A 256 -2.00 3.21 -15.27
CA LEU A 256 -1.73 4.59 -15.67
C LEU A 256 -3.00 5.43 -15.59
N THR A 257 -2.84 6.73 -15.36
CA THR A 257 -3.97 7.67 -15.39
C THR A 257 -3.68 8.89 -16.24
N SER A 258 -4.72 9.46 -16.83
CA SER A 258 -4.68 10.78 -17.47
C SER A 258 -5.91 11.59 -17.05
N TRP A 259 -5.73 12.88 -16.78
CA TRP A 259 -6.83 13.80 -16.51
C TRP A 259 -6.98 14.73 -17.72
N ILE A 260 -8.12 14.66 -18.39
CA ILE A 260 -8.35 15.31 -19.69
C ILE A 260 -9.39 16.45 -19.61
N ALA A 261 -9.86 16.79 -18.41
CA ALA A 261 -10.79 17.90 -18.18
C ALA A 261 -10.06 19.17 -17.72
N ASP A 262 -10.63 20.34 -18.04
CA ASP A 262 -10.07 21.67 -17.71
C ASP A 262 -10.20 22.07 -16.23
N VAL A 263 -10.84 21.23 -15.41
CA VAL A 263 -10.97 21.45 -13.96
C VAL A 263 -9.81 20.77 -13.21
N PRO A 264 -9.47 21.19 -11.98
CA PRO A 264 -8.47 20.51 -11.18
C PRO A 264 -8.74 19.01 -11.05
N SER A 265 -7.68 18.20 -11.16
CA SER A 265 -7.79 16.74 -11.05
C SER A 265 -8.28 16.32 -9.68
N THR A 266 -9.29 15.44 -9.68
CA THR A 266 -9.81 14.79 -8.47
C THR A 266 -9.46 13.30 -8.42
N LEU A 267 -8.54 12.84 -9.27
CA LEU A 267 -8.05 11.47 -9.22
C LEU A 267 -7.45 11.19 -7.83
N PRO A 268 -7.88 10.11 -7.16
CA PRO A 268 -7.38 9.80 -5.83
C PRO A 268 -5.91 9.37 -5.95
N ALA A 269 -5.06 9.82 -5.02
CA ALA A 269 -3.67 9.36 -4.95
C ALA A 269 -3.57 7.84 -4.73
N ASN A 270 -2.40 7.28 -5.01
CA ASN A 270 -2.09 5.87 -4.71
C ASN A 270 -2.15 5.58 -3.20
N ALA A 271 -2.20 4.30 -2.85
CA ALA A 271 -2.02 3.84 -1.49
C ALA A 271 -0.70 4.38 -0.91
N SER A 272 -0.81 5.05 0.23
CA SER A 272 0.30 5.75 0.89
C SER A 272 0.66 5.12 2.24
N HIS A 273 -0.18 4.21 2.74
CA HIS A 273 -0.03 3.64 4.07
C HIS A 273 0.22 2.13 4.03
N ARG A 274 1.16 1.70 4.87
CA ARG A 274 1.32 0.30 5.26
C ARG A 274 0.70 0.12 6.65
N ILE A 275 0.01 -0.99 6.83
CA ILE A 275 -0.61 -1.34 8.10
C ILE A 275 0.22 -2.44 8.76
N GLY A 276 0.81 -2.12 9.90
CA GLY A 276 1.49 -3.07 10.76
C GLY A 276 0.60 -3.48 11.93
N VAL A 277 0.82 -4.69 12.44
CA VAL A 277 0.19 -5.20 13.66
C VAL A 277 1.26 -5.69 14.63
N GLY A 278 1.01 -5.49 15.91
CA GLY A 278 1.74 -6.11 17.01
C GLY A 278 0.80 -6.86 17.91
N ALA A 279 1.14 -8.11 18.21
CA ALA A 279 0.31 -9.00 18.98
C ALA A 279 0.74 -9.04 20.45
N PHE A 280 -0.04 -8.41 21.31
CA PHE A 280 0.03 -8.60 22.75
C PHE A 280 -0.73 -9.87 23.13
N VAL A 281 -0.04 -11.01 23.08
CA VAL A 281 -0.61 -12.31 23.47
C VAL A 281 -0.39 -12.52 24.97
N LEU A 282 -1.46 -12.38 25.75
CA LEU A 282 -1.39 -12.44 27.21
C LEU A 282 -1.89 -13.80 27.74
N ASN A 283 -1.01 -14.55 28.41
CA ASN A 283 -1.43 -15.66 29.25
C ASN A 283 -1.91 -15.12 30.61
N LYS A 284 -3.22 -14.91 30.75
CA LYS A 284 -3.84 -14.36 31.97
C LYS A 284 -3.58 -15.19 33.24
N LYS A 285 -3.33 -16.49 33.10
CA LYS A 285 -3.08 -17.39 34.25
C LYS A 285 -1.69 -17.17 34.85
N THR A 286 -0.68 -17.02 33.99
CA THR A 286 0.72 -16.89 34.42
C THR A 286 1.21 -15.45 34.43
N LYS A 287 0.44 -14.51 33.86
CA LYS A 287 0.83 -13.10 33.65
C LYS A 287 2.08 -12.97 32.76
N GLU A 288 2.21 -13.90 31.82
CA GLU A 288 3.28 -13.92 30.83
C GLU A 288 2.77 -13.49 29.46
N VAL A 289 3.66 -12.93 28.68
CA VAL A 289 3.42 -12.45 27.32
C VAL A 289 4.27 -13.26 26.34
N LEU A 290 3.72 -13.57 25.17
CA LEU A 290 4.50 -14.19 24.11
C LEU A 290 5.44 -13.15 23.49
N VAL A 291 6.73 -13.49 23.42
CA VAL A 291 7.76 -12.63 22.84
C VAL A 291 8.67 -13.41 21.91
N VAL A 292 9.24 -12.71 20.94
CA VAL A 292 10.13 -13.26 19.90
C VAL A 292 11.42 -12.45 19.77
N GLN A 293 12.44 -13.09 19.20
CA GLN A 293 13.65 -12.47 18.67
C GLN A 293 13.78 -12.81 17.18
N GLU A 294 14.06 -11.83 16.34
CA GLU A 294 14.21 -12.02 14.88
C GLU A 294 15.63 -12.49 14.50
N ILE A 295 15.72 -13.30 13.44
CA ILE A 295 16.98 -13.68 12.77
C ILE A 295 17.45 -12.57 11.83
N ASP A 296 16.52 -11.88 11.18
CA ASP A 296 16.78 -10.79 10.24
C ASP A 296 15.78 -9.67 10.49
N GLY A 297 16.24 -8.42 10.63
CA GLY A 297 15.38 -7.32 11.05
C GLY A 297 16.12 -6.21 11.78
N HIS A 298 15.36 -5.23 12.28
CA HIS A 298 15.92 -4.09 13.03
C HIS A 298 16.61 -4.53 14.33
N PHE A 299 16.11 -5.61 14.95
CA PHE A 299 16.59 -6.09 16.24
C PHE A 299 17.57 -7.27 16.14
N LYS A 300 18.00 -7.63 14.93
CA LYS A 300 18.97 -8.71 14.70
C LYS A 300 20.23 -8.52 15.56
N GLY A 301 20.57 -9.55 16.34
CA GLY A 301 21.76 -9.57 17.18
C GLY A 301 21.76 -8.62 18.38
N THR A 302 20.66 -7.91 18.63
CA THR A 302 20.55 -6.96 19.76
C THR A 302 20.14 -7.64 21.07
N GLY A 303 19.57 -8.85 21.00
CA GLY A 303 19.02 -9.57 22.15
C GLY A 303 17.70 -9.02 22.70
N VAL A 304 17.09 -8.03 22.03
CA VAL A 304 15.80 -7.45 22.44
C VAL A 304 14.67 -8.43 22.17
N TRP A 305 13.82 -8.69 23.17
CA TRP A 305 12.58 -9.44 23.01
C TRP A 305 11.44 -8.49 22.67
N LYS A 306 10.77 -8.73 21.55
CA LYS A 306 9.62 -7.93 21.11
C LYS A 306 8.35 -8.77 21.09
N LEU A 307 7.19 -8.12 21.01
CA LEU A 307 5.95 -8.79 20.66
C LEU A 307 6.05 -9.33 19.22
N PRO A 308 5.33 -10.43 18.87
CA PRO A 308 5.14 -10.81 17.48
C PRO A 308 4.57 -9.65 16.67
N THR A 309 5.10 -9.42 15.46
CA THR A 309 4.67 -8.29 14.64
C THR A 309 4.77 -8.61 13.16
N GLY A 310 3.83 -8.13 12.36
CA GLY A 310 3.98 -8.16 10.92
C GLY A 310 3.10 -7.15 10.21
N VAL A 311 2.88 -7.37 8.92
CA VAL A 311 2.18 -6.45 8.02
C VAL A 311 0.86 -7.07 7.60
N VAL A 312 -0.22 -6.29 7.67
CA VAL A 312 -1.54 -6.70 7.17
C VAL A 312 -1.51 -6.73 5.65
N LYS A 313 -1.87 -7.87 5.08
CA LYS A 313 -1.87 -8.10 3.63
C LYS A 313 -3.03 -7.36 2.96
N GLU A 314 -2.95 -7.15 1.65
CA GLU A 314 -4.07 -6.58 0.90
C GLU A 314 -5.32 -7.47 1.05
N GLY A 315 -6.46 -6.86 1.35
CA GLY A 315 -7.73 -7.57 1.56
C GLY A 315 -7.86 -8.29 2.90
N GLU A 316 -6.83 -8.26 3.76
CA GLU A 316 -6.84 -8.89 5.08
C GLU A 316 -7.37 -7.93 6.15
N ASN A 317 -8.19 -8.43 7.09
CA ASN A 317 -8.59 -7.62 8.23
C ASN A 317 -7.45 -7.48 9.25
N ILE A 318 -7.38 -6.34 9.95
CA ILE A 318 -6.39 -6.10 11.03
C ILE A 318 -6.39 -7.24 12.06
N TRP A 319 -7.58 -7.69 12.49
CA TRP A 319 -7.70 -8.78 13.45
C TRP A 319 -7.20 -10.12 12.89
N GLU A 320 -7.40 -10.40 11.60
CA GLU A 320 -6.92 -11.63 10.94
C GLU A 320 -5.41 -11.61 10.80
N GLY A 321 -4.84 -10.48 10.36
CA GLY A 321 -3.40 -10.30 10.28
C GLY A 321 -2.72 -10.54 11.63
N ALA A 322 -3.26 -9.97 12.72
CA ALA A 322 -2.71 -10.19 14.06
C ALA A 322 -2.73 -11.68 14.48
N LEU A 323 -3.79 -12.43 14.15
CA LEU A 323 -3.86 -13.87 14.42
C LEU A 323 -2.84 -14.66 13.58
N ARG A 324 -2.78 -14.35 12.27
CA ARG A 324 -1.89 -15.01 11.31
C ARG A 324 -0.43 -14.84 11.71
N GLU A 325 0.02 -13.62 12.01
CA GLU A 325 1.42 -13.35 12.35
C GLU A 325 1.87 -14.15 13.58
N VAL A 326 1.02 -14.29 14.60
CA VAL A 326 1.34 -15.11 15.77
C VAL A 326 1.46 -16.60 15.41
N GLU A 327 0.52 -17.12 14.61
CA GLU A 327 0.56 -18.51 14.19
C GLU A 327 1.76 -18.80 13.28
N GLU A 328 2.09 -17.92 12.34
CA GLU A 328 3.25 -18.02 11.45
C GLU A 328 4.55 -18.01 12.26
N GLU A 329 4.78 -17.00 13.11
CA GLU A 329 6.04 -16.85 13.85
C GLU A 329 6.27 -17.93 14.92
N THR A 330 5.21 -18.38 15.60
CA THR A 330 5.31 -19.14 16.87
C THR A 330 4.48 -20.41 16.95
N GLY A 331 3.59 -20.67 15.98
CA GLY A 331 2.66 -21.80 16.00
C GLY A 331 1.53 -21.70 17.04
N ILE A 332 1.44 -20.58 17.78
CA ILE A 332 0.43 -20.39 18.82
C ILE A 332 -0.89 -19.94 18.21
N LYS A 333 -1.96 -20.69 18.48
CA LYS A 333 -3.32 -20.31 18.07
C LYS A 333 -3.92 -19.35 19.08
N THR A 334 -4.49 -18.26 18.60
CA THR A 334 -5.05 -17.21 19.45
C THR A 334 -6.47 -16.83 19.04
N LYS A 335 -7.14 -16.05 19.87
CA LYS A 335 -8.40 -15.35 19.57
C LYS A 335 -8.18 -13.86 19.71
N PHE A 336 -8.77 -13.09 18.79
CA PHE A 336 -8.71 -11.64 18.85
C PHE A 336 -9.60 -11.12 19.98
N VAL A 337 -9.07 -10.21 20.79
CA VAL A 337 -9.81 -9.53 21.87
C VAL A 337 -10.16 -8.11 21.42
N GLU A 338 -9.17 -7.23 21.34
CA GLU A 338 -9.37 -5.82 20.99
C GLU A 338 -8.09 -5.15 20.46
N VAL A 339 -8.25 -4.01 19.81
CA VAL A 339 -7.13 -3.08 19.55
C VAL A 339 -6.92 -2.23 20.79
N LEU A 340 -5.72 -2.28 21.37
CA LEU A 340 -5.36 -1.47 22.54
C LEU A 340 -4.95 -0.05 22.14
N ALA A 341 -4.17 0.08 21.07
CA ALA A 341 -3.70 1.37 20.58
C ALA A 341 -3.33 1.26 19.10
N PHE A 342 -3.21 2.41 18.45
CA PHE A 342 -2.51 2.51 17.18
C PHE A 342 -1.63 3.75 17.17
N ARG A 343 -0.60 3.73 16.31
CA ARG A 343 0.27 4.88 16.05
C ARG A 343 0.42 5.09 14.56
N GLU A 344 0.79 6.29 14.16
CA GLU A 344 1.30 6.58 12.83
C GLU A 344 2.78 6.99 12.91
N SER A 345 3.54 6.69 11.86
CA SER A 345 4.92 7.15 11.68
C SER A 345 5.19 7.37 10.21
N HIS A 346 5.63 8.58 9.85
CA HIS A 346 6.04 8.91 8.49
C HIS A 346 7.45 8.40 8.20
N GLN A 347 7.80 8.32 6.90
CA GLN A 347 9.14 7.92 6.41
C GLN A 347 9.60 6.54 6.91
N ALA A 348 8.66 5.64 7.19
CA ALA A 348 8.96 4.36 7.82
C ALA A 348 9.42 3.29 6.82
N PHE A 349 8.94 3.37 5.57
CA PHE A 349 9.27 2.44 4.49
C PHE A 349 9.72 3.18 3.23
N LEU A 350 10.92 2.81 2.75
CA LEU A 350 11.62 3.45 1.62
C LEU A 350 11.68 4.99 1.72
N GLU A 351 11.63 5.51 2.95
CA GLU A 351 11.65 6.94 3.28
C GLU A 351 10.48 7.77 2.71
N ILE A 352 9.45 7.13 2.12
CA ILE A 352 8.37 7.82 1.40
C ILE A 352 6.97 7.46 1.95
N LYS A 353 6.79 6.27 2.54
CA LYS A 353 5.49 5.80 3.03
C LYS A 353 5.26 6.01 4.53
N THR A 354 3.98 6.10 4.90
CA THR A 354 3.53 6.16 6.30
C THR A 354 3.19 4.76 6.81
N ASP A 355 3.65 4.40 7.99
CA ASP A 355 3.25 3.17 8.69
C ASP A 355 2.21 3.53 9.76
N ILE A 356 1.03 2.90 9.69
CA ILE A 356 0.09 2.84 10.82
C ILE A 356 0.26 1.48 11.49
N PHE A 357 0.53 1.47 12.79
CA PHE A 357 0.78 0.26 13.54
C PHE A 357 -0.27 0.07 14.63
N PHE A 358 -0.96 -1.07 14.62
CA PHE A 358 -1.97 -1.45 15.61
C PHE A 358 -1.38 -2.40 16.64
N LEU A 359 -1.55 -2.08 17.93
CA LEU A 359 -1.29 -2.99 19.04
C LEU A 359 -2.59 -3.75 19.37
N CYS A 360 -2.62 -5.06 19.13
CA CYS A 360 -3.79 -5.91 19.32
C CYS A 360 -3.59 -6.85 20.51
N GLU A 361 -4.56 -6.91 21.41
CA GLU A 361 -4.61 -7.96 22.44
C GLU A 361 -5.18 -9.24 21.84
N LEU A 362 -4.49 -10.34 22.07
CA LEU A 362 -4.92 -11.68 21.68
C LEU A 362 -4.89 -12.63 22.88
N GLU A 363 -5.85 -13.55 22.93
CA GLU A 363 -5.93 -14.59 23.95
C GLU A 363 -5.40 -15.92 23.38
N PRO A 364 -4.39 -16.56 24.00
CA PRO A 364 -3.87 -17.84 23.54
C PRO A 364 -4.83 -18.99 23.85
N THR A 365 -4.98 -19.89 22.87
CA THR A 365 -5.73 -21.15 22.99
C THR A 365 -4.81 -22.37 23.06
N THR A 366 -3.56 -22.22 22.63
CA THR A 366 -2.48 -23.20 22.75
C THR A 366 -1.26 -22.55 23.41
N PHE A 367 -0.35 -23.35 23.95
CA PHE A 367 0.81 -22.84 24.71
C PHE A 367 2.15 -23.43 24.28
N GLU A 368 2.14 -24.51 23.49
CA GLU A 368 3.36 -25.12 22.93
C GLU A 368 3.87 -24.26 21.76
N ILE A 369 5.07 -23.73 21.90
CA ILE A 369 5.70 -22.86 20.91
C ILE A 369 6.41 -23.71 19.86
N LYS A 370 6.13 -23.43 18.58
CA LYS A 370 6.80 -23.99 17.41
C LYS A 370 7.25 -22.83 16.53
N LYS A 371 8.47 -22.34 16.77
CA LYS A 371 8.98 -21.15 16.07
C LYS A 371 9.21 -21.43 14.59
N GLN A 372 9.04 -20.41 13.77
CA GLN A 372 9.43 -20.45 12.37
C GLN A 372 10.93 -20.22 12.21
N ASP A 373 11.67 -21.27 11.85
CA ASP A 373 13.14 -21.24 11.78
C ASP A 373 13.72 -20.30 10.71
N SER A 374 12.92 -19.87 9.73
CA SER A 374 13.39 -18.95 8.69
C SER A 374 13.48 -17.49 9.15
N GLU A 375 12.73 -17.10 10.19
CA GLU A 375 12.57 -15.69 10.59
C GLU A 375 12.81 -15.45 12.08
N ILE A 376 12.44 -16.43 12.94
CA ILE A 376 12.47 -16.28 14.39
C ILE A 376 13.62 -17.06 15.00
N LEU A 377 14.51 -16.33 15.68
CA LEU A 377 15.67 -16.87 16.38
C LEU A 377 15.22 -17.65 17.62
N ALA A 378 14.34 -17.04 18.41
CA ALA A 378 13.81 -17.61 19.63
C ALA A 378 12.43 -17.03 19.95
N ALA A 379 11.59 -17.82 20.63
CA ALA A 379 10.28 -17.40 21.11
C ALA A 379 10.05 -17.99 22.51
N LYS A 380 9.48 -17.20 23.44
CA LYS A 380 9.19 -17.65 24.81
C LYS A 380 7.98 -16.95 25.40
N TRP A 381 7.42 -17.54 26.44
CA TRP A 381 6.58 -16.83 27.41
C TRP A 381 7.49 -16.06 28.36
N MET A 382 7.26 -14.76 28.51
CA MET A 382 8.05 -13.86 29.36
C MET A 382 7.12 -13.17 30.37
N PRO A 383 7.47 -13.11 31.66
CA PRO A 383 6.71 -12.30 32.62
C PRO A 383 6.55 -10.87 32.11
N ILE A 384 5.33 -10.32 32.16
CA ILE A 384 5.06 -8.97 31.62
C ILE A 384 5.93 -7.88 32.26
N GLU A 385 6.24 -8.01 33.55
CA GLU A 385 7.14 -7.08 34.23
C GLU A 385 8.57 -7.16 33.68
N GLU A 386 9.05 -8.35 33.30
CA GLU A 386 10.34 -8.51 32.61
C GLU A 386 10.31 -7.83 31.24
N TYR A 387 9.23 -8.04 30.47
CA TYR A 387 9.04 -7.40 29.17
C TYR A 387 9.06 -5.87 29.26
N VAL A 388 8.30 -5.30 30.20
CA VAL A 388 8.22 -3.85 30.42
C VAL A 388 9.59 -3.30 30.82
N ASN A 389 10.29 -3.97 31.72
CA ASN A 389 11.56 -3.50 32.27
C ASN A 389 12.78 -3.77 31.38
N GLN A 390 12.60 -4.31 30.16
CA GLN A 390 13.70 -4.44 29.21
C GLN A 390 14.37 -3.08 28.96
N PRO A 391 15.73 -3.01 28.93
CA PRO A 391 16.44 -1.75 28.76
C PRO A 391 16.00 -0.94 27.52
N TRP A 392 15.66 -1.61 26.42
CA TRP A 392 15.17 -0.95 25.21
C TRP A 392 13.82 -0.25 25.43
N ASN A 393 12.88 -0.95 26.05
CA ASN A 393 11.54 -0.43 26.36
C ASN A 393 11.61 0.76 27.32
N GLN A 394 12.56 0.76 28.25
CA GLN A 394 12.75 1.89 29.18
C GLN A 394 13.47 3.09 28.54
N LYS A 395 14.35 2.84 27.56
CA LYS A 395 15.16 3.88 26.90
C LYS A 395 14.38 4.66 25.84
N LYS A 396 13.44 4.03 25.13
CA LYS A 396 12.73 4.61 23.99
C LYS A 396 11.30 4.96 24.39
N GLU A 397 10.94 6.23 24.30
CA GLU A 397 9.65 6.75 24.80
C GLU A 397 8.43 6.03 24.22
N LEU A 398 8.36 5.84 22.90
CA LEU A 398 7.26 5.12 22.26
C LEU A 398 7.11 3.70 22.80
N PHE A 399 8.23 2.96 22.92
CA PHE A 399 8.22 1.60 23.44
C PHE A 399 7.82 1.57 24.91
N ARG A 400 8.25 2.56 25.70
CA ARG A 400 7.84 2.73 27.10
C ARG A 400 6.33 2.92 27.22
N PHE A 401 5.74 3.78 26.38
CA PHE A 401 4.29 4.02 26.38
C PHE A 401 3.51 2.78 25.96
N MET A 402 3.93 2.09 24.89
CA MET A 402 3.30 0.85 24.46
C MET A 402 3.40 -0.26 25.53
N ALA A 403 4.56 -0.42 26.16
CA ALA A 403 4.74 -1.38 27.25
C ALA A 403 3.88 -1.05 28.47
N ASN A 404 3.71 0.24 28.79
CA ASN A 404 2.82 0.68 29.86
C ASN A 404 1.34 0.39 29.55
N ILE A 405 0.90 0.55 28.29
CA ILE A 405 -0.45 0.16 27.86
C ILE A 405 -0.66 -1.35 28.08
N CYS A 406 0.29 -2.19 27.67
CA CYS A 406 0.25 -3.63 27.92
C CYS A 406 0.15 -3.95 29.43
N LEU A 407 0.93 -3.25 30.27
CA LEU A 407 0.92 -3.44 31.71
C LEU A 407 -0.41 -3.04 32.35
N LYS A 408 -0.98 -1.89 31.96
CA LYS A 408 -2.30 -1.46 32.44
C LYS A 408 -3.41 -2.40 31.98
N ARG A 409 -3.31 -2.95 30.77
CA ARG A 409 -4.31 -3.90 30.27
C ARG A 409 -4.36 -5.20 31.08
N LEU A 410 -3.23 -5.66 31.62
CA LEU A 410 -3.20 -6.78 32.57
C LEU A 410 -4.08 -6.51 33.80
N GLN A 411 -4.17 -5.25 34.23
CA GLN A 411 -5.01 -4.80 35.34
C GLN A 411 -6.43 -4.46 34.84
N GLU A 412 -7.03 -5.33 34.00
CA GLU A 412 -8.27 -5.27 33.19
C GLU A 412 -9.20 -4.03 33.33
N MET A 413 -9.44 -3.53 34.53
CA MET A 413 -10.18 -2.28 34.82
C MET A 413 -9.43 -0.98 34.48
N GLU A 414 -8.11 -1.02 34.22
CA GLU A 414 -7.30 0.20 34.00
C GLU A 414 -7.13 0.58 32.52
N TYR A 415 -7.48 -0.31 31.58
CA TYR A 415 -7.34 -0.01 30.15
C TYR A 415 -8.39 -0.72 29.31
N MET A 416 -9.14 0.05 28.53
CA MET A 416 -10.17 -0.42 27.60
C MET A 416 -9.84 0.03 26.19
N GLY A 417 -9.73 -0.93 25.28
CA GLY A 417 -9.44 -0.70 23.88
C GLY A 417 -10.70 -0.61 23.00
N PHE A 418 -10.52 -1.06 21.76
CA PHE A 418 -11.49 -1.00 20.69
C PHE A 418 -11.81 -2.43 20.20
N SER A 419 -13.04 -2.87 20.44
CA SER A 419 -13.54 -4.16 19.97
C SER A 419 -14.21 -4.04 18.61
N LYS A 420 -14.24 -5.14 17.86
CA LYS A 420 -14.86 -5.20 16.53
C LYS A 420 -16.35 -5.53 16.60
N VAL A 421 -17.15 -4.83 15.80
CA VAL A 421 -18.58 -5.08 15.57
C VAL A 421 -18.77 -5.33 14.08
N LEU A 422 -19.35 -6.47 13.72
CA LEU A 422 -19.67 -6.79 12.32
C LEU A 422 -20.85 -5.94 11.86
N THR A 423 -20.72 -5.31 10.70
CA THR A 423 -21.74 -4.48 10.04
C THR A 423 -21.81 -4.80 8.55
N THR A 424 -22.75 -4.17 7.85
CA THR A 424 -22.94 -4.33 6.40
C THR A 424 -22.99 -2.95 5.75
N THR A 425 -22.24 -2.77 4.67
CA THR A 425 -22.25 -1.53 3.87
C THR A 425 -23.54 -1.42 3.05
N SER A 426 -23.84 -0.24 2.49
CA SER A 426 -24.97 -0.05 1.57
C SER A 426 -24.93 -0.96 0.33
N SER A 427 -23.74 -1.46 -0.02
CA SER A 427 -23.54 -2.43 -1.12
C SER A 427 -23.72 -3.90 -0.72
N GLY A 428 -24.10 -4.18 0.54
CA GLY A 428 -24.29 -5.53 1.06
C GLY A 428 -23.01 -6.24 1.51
N LYS A 429 -21.84 -5.60 1.39
CA LYS A 429 -20.56 -6.18 1.84
C LYS A 429 -20.41 -6.14 3.36
N GLU A 430 -19.80 -7.18 3.93
CA GLU A 430 -19.39 -7.19 5.34
C GLU A 430 -18.35 -6.09 5.63
N SER A 431 -18.41 -5.55 6.83
CA SER A 431 -17.51 -4.51 7.33
C SER A 431 -17.33 -4.66 8.83
N TYR A 432 -16.15 -4.31 9.36
CA TYR A 432 -15.91 -4.32 10.80
C TYR A 432 -15.74 -2.89 11.32
N LEU A 433 -16.59 -2.50 12.27
CA LEU A 433 -16.42 -1.27 13.03
C LEU A 433 -15.60 -1.57 14.29
N TYR A 434 -14.45 -0.93 14.45
CA TYR A 434 -13.69 -0.94 15.69
C TYR A 434 -14.12 0.26 16.53
N CYS A 435 -14.74 0.01 17.67
CA CYS A 435 -15.19 1.06 18.58
C CYS A 435 -14.94 0.65 20.03
N ASN A 436 -15.09 1.60 20.96
CA ASN A 436 -14.90 1.36 22.38
C ASN A 436 -15.59 0.06 22.84
N THR A 437 -14.84 -0.79 23.56
CA THR A 437 -15.27 -2.15 23.92
C THR A 437 -16.63 -2.20 24.63
N ASP A 438 -16.93 -1.27 25.54
CA ASP A 438 -18.24 -1.26 26.23
C ASP A 438 -19.40 -1.01 25.26
N HIS A 439 -19.21 -0.07 24.32
CA HIS A 439 -20.20 0.21 23.29
C HIS A 439 -20.33 -0.94 22.29
N ALA A 440 -19.23 -1.57 21.90
CA ALA A 440 -19.26 -2.73 21.02
C ALA A 440 -20.05 -3.89 21.64
N ASN A 441 -19.84 -4.15 22.94
CA ASN A 441 -20.56 -5.18 23.69
C ASN A 441 -22.06 -4.89 23.73
N LEU A 442 -22.44 -3.63 23.99
CA LEU A 442 -23.83 -3.20 23.98
C LEU A 442 -24.48 -3.43 22.59
N LEU A 443 -23.83 -2.99 21.52
CA LEU A 443 -24.33 -3.14 20.15
C LEU A 443 -24.54 -4.61 19.76
N ASN A 444 -23.60 -5.48 20.12
CA ASN A 444 -23.70 -6.92 19.86
C ASN A 444 -24.83 -7.57 20.67
N ALA A 445 -24.99 -7.19 21.94
CA ALA A 445 -26.07 -7.69 22.79
C ALA A 445 -27.46 -7.30 22.28
N THR A 446 -27.65 -6.04 21.87
CA THR A 446 -28.93 -5.57 21.31
C THR A 446 -29.29 -6.29 20.01
N ARG A 447 -28.31 -6.63 19.17
CA ARG A 447 -28.55 -7.38 17.93
C ARG A 447 -29.07 -8.78 18.20
N GLY A 448 -28.50 -9.50 19.17
CA GLY A 448 -28.93 -10.85 19.54
C GLY A 448 -30.39 -10.91 19.99
N LEU A 449 -30.86 -9.88 20.70
CA LEU A 449 -32.25 -9.76 21.14
C LEU A 449 -33.21 -9.46 19.97
N ALA A 450 -32.82 -8.60 19.02
CA ALA A 450 -33.63 -8.27 17.86
C ALA A 450 -33.80 -9.45 16.87
N SER A 451 -32.81 -10.34 16.77
CA SER A 451 -32.91 -11.56 15.94
C SER A 451 -33.83 -12.64 16.52
N THR A 452 -34.15 -12.58 17.82
CA THR A 452 -35.06 -13.54 18.48
C THR A 452 -36.53 -13.12 18.47
N SER A 453 -36.82 -11.92 17.97
CA SER A 453 -38.16 -11.33 17.88
C SER A 453 -38.77 -11.35 16.47
N GLY A 454 -38.20 -12.14 15.55
CA GLY A 454 -38.65 -12.29 14.16
C GLY A 454 -39.33 -13.62 13.88
#